data_AF-A0A2G2L658-F1
#
_entry.id   AF-A0A2G2L658-F1
#
_cell.length_a   1.000
_cell.length_b   1.000
_cell.length_c   1.000
_cell.angle_alpha   90.00
_cell.angle_beta   90.00
_cell.angle_gamma   90.00
#
_symmetry.space_group_name_H-M   'P 1'
#
loop_
_entity.id
_entity.type
_entity.pdbx_description
1 polymer ?
#
loop_
_entity_poly.entity_id
_entity_poly.type
_entity_poly.pdbx_seq_one_letter_code
_entity_poly.pdbx_strand_id
1 'polypeptide(L)' 'MSKSSKTQKIIPFPCSKISPKKSLPSFQDLGDSPRSKAISDSCKTGHWCSRCQGIWYGAVSECECLSVKTDRAK' A
#
# COMPACT_ATOMS: atom_id res chain seq x y z
N MET A 1 8.02 0.17 -36.24
CA MET A 1 7.82 0.86 -34.94
C MET A 1 6.32 1.07 -34.75
N SER A 2 5.67 0.36 -33.83
CA SER A 2 4.24 0.61 -33.51
C SER A 2 4.02 0.43 -32.01
N LYS A 3 3.85 1.54 -31.30
CA LYS A 3 3.59 1.60 -29.85
C LYS A 3 2.15 1.16 -29.58
N SER A 4 1.96 -0.01 -28.98
CA SER A 4 0.65 -0.46 -28.49
C SER A 4 0.29 0.33 -27.23
N SER A 5 -0.62 1.30 -27.38
CA SER A 5 -1.15 2.12 -26.29
C SER A 5 -2.11 1.29 -25.43
N LYS A 6 -1.64 0.83 -24.26
CA LYS A 6 -2.52 0.18 -23.27
C LYS A 6 -3.33 1.26 -22.55
N THR A 7 -4.64 1.26 -22.76
CA THR A 7 -5.60 2.00 -21.95
C THR A 7 -5.45 1.53 -20.50
N GLN A 8 -4.88 2.37 -19.63
CA GLN A 8 -4.70 2.00 -18.23
C GLN A 8 -6.07 2.05 -17.54
N LYS A 9 -6.59 0.89 -17.17
CA LYS A 9 -7.84 0.76 -16.41
C LYS A 9 -7.66 1.41 -15.04
N ILE A 10 -8.34 2.52 -14.81
CA ILE A 10 -8.34 3.24 -13.53
C ILE A 10 -9.06 2.35 -12.51
N ILE A 11 -8.35 1.87 -11.48
CA ILE A 11 -8.95 1.12 -10.37
C ILE A 11 -9.17 2.07 -9.21
N PRO A 12 -10.43 2.34 -8.80
CA PRO A 12 -10.71 3.22 -7.69
C PRO A 12 -10.34 2.58 -6.35
N PHE A 13 -9.82 3.42 -5.46
CA PHE A 13 -9.60 3.09 -4.05
C PHE A 13 -10.96 2.89 -3.36
N PRO A 14 -11.15 1.89 -2.47
CA PRO A 14 -10.15 1.10 -1.72
C PRO A 14 -9.89 -0.33 -2.26
N CYS A 15 -10.40 -0.69 -3.44
CA CYS A 15 -10.44 -2.09 -3.91
C CYS A 15 -9.26 -2.53 -4.80
N SER A 16 -8.25 -1.69 -5.02
CA SER A 16 -7.04 -2.10 -5.75
C SER A 16 -6.15 -2.95 -4.83
N LYS A 17 -6.44 -4.24 -4.68
CA LYS A 17 -5.46 -5.19 -4.12
C LYS A 17 -4.28 -5.25 -5.09
N ILE A 18 -3.22 -4.51 -4.77
CA ILE A 18 -2.01 -4.45 -5.56
C ILE A 18 -0.98 -5.34 -4.88
N SER A 19 -0.51 -6.37 -5.58
CA SER A 19 0.63 -7.15 -5.14
C SER A 19 1.93 -6.45 -5.55
N PRO A 20 3.02 -6.58 -4.76
CA PRO A 20 4.34 -6.13 -5.17
C PRO A 20 4.74 -6.79 -6.49
N LYS A 21 5.47 -6.06 -7.35
CA LYS A 21 6.10 -6.65 -8.52
C LYS A 21 7.21 -7.59 -8.04
N LYS A 22 7.23 -8.83 -8.55
CA LYS A 22 8.25 -9.84 -8.20
C LYS A 22 9.70 -9.40 -8.46
N SER A 23 9.90 -8.40 -9.32
CA SER A 23 11.22 -7.88 -9.72
C SER A 23 11.71 -6.69 -8.88
N LEU A 24 11.04 -6.33 -7.79
CA LEU A 24 11.51 -5.24 -6.93
C LEU A 24 12.76 -5.70 -6.15
N PRO A 25 13.88 -4.96 -6.22
CA PRO A 25 15.14 -5.37 -5.60
C PRO A 25 15.08 -5.38 -4.07
N SER A 26 14.22 -4.56 -3.47
CA SER A 26 13.95 -4.51 -2.04
C SER A 26 12.57 -3.88 -1.78
N PHE A 27 12.03 -4.10 -0.59
CA PHE A 27 10.85 -3.38 -0.10
C PHE A 27 11.25 -2.52 1.10
N GLN A 28 10.60 -1.36 1.25
CA GLN A 28 10.76 -0.53 2.45
C GLN A 28 9.83 -1.01 3.56
N ASP A 29 10.34 -1.15 4.78
CA ASP A 29 9.50 -1.27 5.96
C ASP A 29 9.09 0.13 6.42
N LEU A 30 7.79 0.41 6.31
CA LEU A 30 7.18 1.69 6.69
C LEU A 30 6.74 1.69 8.16
N GLY A 31 6.78 0.54 8.83
CA GLY A 31 6.47 0.37 10.24
C GLY A 31 4.99 0.17 10.56
N ASP A 32 4.69 0.38 11.84
CA ASP A 32 3.38 0.17 12.46
C ASP A 32 2.51 1.44 12.48
N SER A 33 1.25 1.28 12.10
CA SER A 33 0.25 2.33 12.29
C SER A 33 -0.03 2.60 13.78
N PRO A 34 -0.57 3.79 14.13
CA PRO A 34 -0.96 4.07 15.51
C PRO A 34 -1.93 3.04 16.10
N ARG A 35 -2.83 2.48 15.27
CA ARG A 35 -3.81 1.48 15.69
C ARG A 35 -3.21 0.08 15.78
N SER A 36 -2.27 -0.27 14.89
CA SER A 36 -1.59 -1.56 14.98
C SER A 36 -0.78 -1.69 16.27
N LYS A 37 -0.27 -0.57 16.81
CA LYS A 37 0.40 -0.54 18.12
C LYS A 37 -0.53 -0.85 19.30
N ALA A 38 -1.83 -0.62 19.15
CA ALA A 38 -2.82 -0.86 20.20
C ALA A 38 -3.40 -2.28 20.18
N ILE A 39 -3.06 -3.10 19.19
CA ILE A 39 -3.54 -4.48 19.03
C ILE A 39 -2.39 -5.48 19.13
N SER A 40 -2.72 -6.73 19.38
CA SER A 40 -1.75 -7.82 19.36
C SER A 40 -1.22 -8.08 17.95
N ASP A 41 0.02 -8.58 17.85
CA ASP A 41 0.68 -8.89 16.58
C ASP A 41 -0.13 -9.88 15.71
N SER A 42 -0.88 -10.79 16.34
CA SER A 42 -1.77 -11.74 15.65
C SER A 42 -2.92 -11.07 14.88
N CYS A 43 -3.29 -9.85 15.25
CA CYS A 43 -4.35 -9.08 14.61
C CYS A 43 -3.81 -8.02 13.63
N LYS A 44 -2.48 -7.91 13.49
CA LYS A 44 -1.84 -7.02 12.53
C LYS A 44 -1.95 -7.60 11.13
N THR A 45 -2.29 -6.76 10.18
CA THR A 45 -2.34 -7.09 8.75
C THR A 45 -1.25 -6.31 8.03
N GLY A 46 -0.49 -6.97 7.16
CA GLY A 46 0.49 -6.32 6.29
C GLY A 46 -0.18 -5.70 5.08
N HIS A 47 0.13 -4.43 4.81
CA HIS A 47 -0.42 -3.66 3.70
C HIS A 47 0.69 -3.21 2.75
N TRP A 48 0.53 -3.47 1.46
CA TRP A 48 1.47 -3.05 0.42
C TRP A 48 1.11 -1.69 -0.16
N CYS A 49 2.08 -0.77 -0.25
CA CYS A 49 1.94 0.49 -0.98
C CYS A 49 2.80 0.47 -2.24
N SER A 50 2.17 0.50 -3.42
CA SER A 50 2.87 0.54 -4.71
C SER A 50 3.60 1.86 -4.99
N ARG A 51 3.16 2.96 -4.37
CA ARG A 51 3.79 4.29 -4.48
C ARG A 51 5.09 4.36 -3.68
N CYS A 52 5.05 3.91 -2.43
CA CYS A 52 6.20 3.90 -1.53
C CYS A 52 7.10 2.67 -1.74
N GLN A 53 6.61 1.67 -2.48
CA GLN A 53 7.29 0.37 -2.66
C GLN A 53 7.67 -0.26 -1.32
N GLY A 54 6.71 -0.24 -0.38
CA GLY A 54 6.94 -0.66 0.99
C GLY A 54 5.71 -1.27 1.65
N ILE A 55 5.96 -1.96 2.76
CA ILE A 55 4.95 -2.61 3.60
C ILE A 55 4.78 -1.79 4.88
N TRP A 56 3.55 -1.61 5.33
CA TRP A 56 3.23 -1.16 6.68
C TRP A 56 2.28 -2.15 7.36
N TYR A 57 2.27 -2.16 8.69
CA TYR A 57 1.42 -3.02 9.49
C TYR A 57 0.26 -2.23 10.11
N GLY A 58 -0.95 -2.70 9.84
CA GLY A 58 -2.21 -2.05 10.21
C GLY A 58 -3.13 -2.96 11.00
N ALA A 59 -4.15 -2.39 11.63
CA ALA A 59 -5.29 -3.15 12.08
C ALA A 59 -6.14 -3.62 10.89
N VAL A 60 -6.96 -4.65 11.10
CA VAL A 60 -7.91 -5.12 10.09
C VAL A 60 -8.76 -3.94 9.59
N SER A 61 -8.89 -3.83 8.27
CA SER A 61 -9.60 -2.76 7.53
C SER A 61 -8.96 -1.36 7.51
N GLU A 62 -7.71 -1.21 7.96
CA GLU A 62 -6.99 0.05 7.74
C GLU A 62 -6.53 0.20 6.28
N CYS A 63 -6.64 1.43 5.78
CA CYS A 63 -6.35 1.77 4.39
C CYS A 63 -5.39 2.96 4.25
N GLU A 64 -4.83 3.49 5.34
CA GLU A 64 -3.97 4.67 5.34
C GLU A 64 -2.49 4.31 5.28
N CYS A 65 -1.77 4.78 4.24
CA CYS A 65 -0.34 4.53 4.11
C CYS A 65 0.49 5.50 4.96
N LEU A 66 1.43 4.99 5.75
CA LEU A 66 2.25 5.78 6.69
C LEU A 66 3.32 6.66 6.04
N SER A 67 3.77 6.33 4.81
CA SER A 67 4.84 7.07 4.13
C SER A 67 4.32 8.23 3.28
N VAL A 68 3.06 8.16 2.85
CA VAL A 68 2.43 9.26 2.13
C VAL A 68 1.85 10.21 3.16
N LYS A 69 2.58 11.26 3.52
CA LYS A 69 1.98 12.43 4.18
C LYS A 69 0.77 12.85 3.34
N THR A 70 -0.43 12.56 3.84
CA THR A 70 -1.72 13.16 3.49
C THR A 70 -1.74 13.94 2.17
N ASP A 71 -1.90 13.25 1.04
CA ASP A 71 -2.40 13.88 -0.19
C ASP A 71 -3.93 13.79 -0.24
N ARG A 72 -4.56 14.19 0.87
CA ARG A 72 -6.01 14.36 0.93
C ARG A 72 -6.33 15.77 1.43
N ALA A 73 -5.78 16.75 0.72
CA ALA A 73 -6.46 18.01 0.55
C ALA A 73 -7.64 17.78 -0.39
N LYS A 74 -8.85 17.61 0.17
CA LYS A 74 -10.07 18.33 -0.21
C LYS A 74 -11.22 17.92 0.72
#